data_AF-A0A1G6ZY00-F1
#
_entry.id   AF-A0A1G6ZY00-F1
#
_cell.length_a   1.000
_cell.length_b   1.000
_cell.length_c   1.000
_cell.angle_alpha   90.00
_cell.angle_beta   90.00
_cell.angle_gamma   90.00
#
_symmetry.space_group_name_H-M   'P 1'
#
loop_
_entity.id
_entity.type
_entity.pdbx_description
1 polymer ?
#
loop_
_entity_poly.entity_id
_entity_poly.type
_entity_poly.pdbx_seq_one_letter_code
_entity_poly.pdbx_strand_id
1 'polypeptide(L)'
;MIDQPAIDAIVTAHPALSGKVGQRGFTLPRIEDPVVIELDETARSRAAGHGYRIHGNLGDGNRIICGYKPHPANLSINFNGYSRNTIVAQPGLELKGSISFESCDNIVVLGRGWYSFSIRFLDNGGGIFFGENCSVGGAAMTIEGVGRSLCFGDAALLAWDISIFTGDLHAIFDLDSSEILNSPADVVLEPHCWLGIGALVMKGSRIGAGSIVAARSVVTGAIPARSLAAGVPAKVVRSNVTYTRSRQPDAGAMAWAARYSEGF
;
A
#
# COMPACT_ATOMS: atom_id res chain seq x y z
N MET A 1 -25.59 -5.42 8.30
CA MET A 1 -24.82 -4.81 7.22
C MET A 1 -23.96 -3.72 7.83
N ILE A 2 -22.70 -3.62 7.43
CA ILE A 2 -21.81 -2.53 7.84
C ILE A 2 -22.13 -1.27 7.02
N ASP A 3 -21.95 -0.07 7.56
CA ASP A 3 -22.09 1.19 6.81
C ASP A 3 -20.72 1.86 6.58
N GLN A 4 -20.68 2.89 5.74
CA GLN A 4 -19.41 3.57 5.42
C GLN A 4 -18.72 4.16 6.67
N PRO A 5 -19.41 4.86 7.60
CA PRO A 5 -18.77 5.35 8.82
C PRO A 5 -18.10 4.24 9.66
N ALA A 6 -18.71 3.06 9.75
CA ALA A 6 -18.11 1.92 10.45
C ALA A 6 -16.88 1.37 9.70
N ILE A 7 -16.88 1.37 8.38
CA ILE A 7 -15.69 0.99 7.58
C ILE A 7 -14.55 1.98 7.81
N ASP A 8 -14.85 3.29 7.76
CA ASP A 8 -13.87 4.34 8.01
C ASP A 8 -13.29 4.21 9.42
N ALA A 9 -14.11 3.89 10.42
CA ALA A 9 -13.68 3.63 11.79
C ALA A 9 -12.75 2.40 11.88
N ILE A 10 -13.05 1.30 11.18
CA ILE A 10 -12.16 0.12 11.12
C ILE A 10 -10.78 0.51 10.59
N VAL A 11 -10.73 1.29 9.50
CA VAL A 11 -9.47 1.69 8.87
C VAL A 11 -8.70 2.66 9.76
N THR A 12 -9.34 3.71 10.25
CA THR A 12 -8.69 4.80 11.00
C THR A 12 -8.35 4.43 12.44
N ALA A 13 -9.03 3.45 13.05
CA ALA A 13 -8.69 2.94 14.37
C ALA A 13 -7.56 1.89 14.34
N HIS A 14 -7.22 1.34 13.18
CA HIS A 14 -6.18 0.33 13.08
C HIS A 14 -4.80 0.91 13.47
N PRO A 15 -4.03 0.29 14.38
CA PRO A 15 -2.78 0.85 14.90
C PRO A 15 -1.75 1.23 13.83
N ALA A 16 -1.63 0.43 12.77
CA ALA A 16 -0.72 0.73 11.66
C ALA A 16 -1.14 1.94 10.81
N LEU A 17 -2.41 2.34 10.80
CA LEU A 17 -2.95 3.40 9.92
C LEU A 17 -3.46 4.63 10.66
N SER A 18 -3.70 4.53 11.97
CA SER A 18 -4.20 5.61 12.81
C SER A 18 -3.32 6.86 12.72
N GLY A 19 -3.95 8.01 12.46
CA GLY A 19 -3.26 9.30 12.26
C GLY A 19 -2.49 9.44 10.95
N LYS A 20 -2.52 8.44 10.05
CA LYS A 20 -1.78 8.46 8.77
C LYS A 20 -2.70 8.59 7.54
N VAL A 21 -3.96 8.20 7.67
CA VAL A 21 -4.94 8.10 6.57
C VAL A 21 -6.23 8.84 6.89
N GLY A 22 -7.07 9.10 5.89
CA GLY A 22 -8.30 9.90 6.03
C GLY A 22 -8.06 11.41 6.08
N GLN A 23 -6.82 11.83 5.91
CA GLN A 23 -6.42 13.22 5.72
C GLN A 23 -6.26 13.55 4.23
N ARG A 24 -6.07 14.84 3.91
CA ARG A 24 -5.91 15.31 2.53
C ARG A 24 -4.80 14.51 1.82
N GLY A 25 -5.15 13.92 0.66
CA GLY A 25 -4.22 13.12 -0.13
C GLY A 25 -4.08 11.66 0.30
N PHE A 26 -4.70 11.24 1.40
CA PHE A 26 -4.80 9.83 1.81
C PHE A 26 -6.28 9.47 1.95
N THR A 27 -7.00 9.56 0.82
CA THR A 27 -8.46 9.45 0.79
C THR A 27 -8.92 8.03 1.10
N LEU A 28 -9.83 7.88 2.07
CA LEU A 28 -10.40 6.57 2.42
C LEU A 28 -11.26 6.04 1.27
N PRO A 29 -11.26 4.72 1.03
CA PRO A 29 -12.05 4.11 -0.04
C PRO A 29 -13.55 4.24 0.25
N ARG A 30 -14.31 4.66 -0.76
CA ARG A 30 -15.79 4.68 -0.69
C ARG A 30 -16.39 3.33 -1.08
N ILE A 31 -16.89 2.58 -0.12
CA ILE A 31 -17.50 1.26 -0.30
C ILE A 31 -19.01 1.41 -0.45
N GLU A 32 -19.47 1.59 -1.69
CA GLU A 32 -20.90 1.56 -2.03
C GLU A 32 -21.45 0.13 -1.90
N ASP A 33 -22.62 -0.01 -1.27
CA ASP A 33 -23.30 -1.28 -1.00
C ASP A 33 -22.35 -2.34 -0.40
N PRO A 34 -21.81 -2.09 0.81
CA PRO A 34 -20.75 -2.91 1.37
C PRO A 34 -21.21 -4.34 1.68
N VAL A 35 -20.40 -5.28 1.22
CA VAL A 35 -20.49 -6.70 1.52
C VAL A 35 -19.35 -7.05 2.46
N VAL A 36 -19.68 -7.73 3.56
CA VAL A 36 -18.69 -8.33 4.46
C VAL A 36 -18.66 -9.83 4.21
N ILE A 37 -17.51 -10.30 3.76
CA ILE A 37 -17.20 -11.72 3.57
C ILE A 37 -16.34 -12.13 4.77
N GLU A 38 -16.99 -12.60 5.82
CA GLU A 38 -16.30 -13.36 6.86
C GLU A 38 -15.70 -14.63 6.22
N LEU A 39 -14.42 -14.88 6.44
CA LEU A 39 -13.69 -15.98 5.83
C LEU A 39 -13.74 -17.21 6.74
N ASP A 40 -14.79 -18.00 6.56
CA ASP A 40 -14.95 -19.35 7.12
C ASP A 40 -14.83 -20.44 6.02
N GLU A 41 -14.96 -21.71 6.38
CA GLU A 41 -14.85 -22.84 5.44
C GLU A 41 -15.83 -22.75 4.26
N THR A 42 -17.00 -22.14 4.46
CA THR A 42 -18.03 -21.97 3.42
C THR A 42 -17.82 -20.71 2.58
N ALA A 43 -17.02 -19.76 3.07
CA ALA A 43 -16.83 -18.45 2.46
C ALA A 43 -15.96 -18.47 1.21
N ARG A 44 -15.21 -19.55 0.91
CA ARG A 44 -14.35 -19.61 -0.28
C ARG A 44 -15.14 -19.43 -1.58
N SER A 45 -16.31 -20.06 -1.69
CA SER A 45 -17.18 -19.93 -2.87
C SER A 45 -17.75 -18.52 -3.00
N ARG A 46 -18.11 -17.89 -1.87
CA ARG A 46 -18.57 -16.50 -1.82
C ARG A 46 -17.46 -15.54 -2.25
N ALA A 47 -16.27 -15.68 -1.69
CA ALA A 47 -15.09 -14.89 -2.03
C ALA A 47 -14.69 -15.04 -3.51
N ALA A 48 -14.78 -16.25 -4.06
CA ALA A 48 -14.53 -16.52 -5.48
C ALA A 48 -15.50 -15.77 -6.40
N GLY A 49 -16.77 -15.60 -5.99
CA GLY A 49 -17.76 -14.77 -6.71
C GLY A 49 -17.37 -13.29 -6.84
N HIS A 50 -16.45 -12.82 -5.97
CA HIS A 50 -15.88 -11.48 -6.00
C HIS A 50 -14.44 -11.44 -6.56
N GLY A 51 -13.94 -12.56 -7.13
CA GLY A 51 -12.60 -12.65 -7.71
C GLY A 51 -11.46 -12.88 -6.71
N TYR A 52 -11.79 -13.26 -5.47
CA TYR A 52 -10.82 -13.61 -4.45
C TYR A 52 -10.63 -15.13 -4.36
N ARG A 53 -9.40 -15.60 -4.60
CA ARG A 53 -9.03 -17.01 -4.48
C ARG A 53 -8.37 -17.23 -3.11
N ILE A 54 -9.09 -17.87 -2.20
CA ILE A 54 -8.66 -18.07 -0.82
C ILE A 54 -7.95 -19.42 -0.66
N HIS A 55 -6.79 -19.42 -0.01
CA HIS A 55 -5.92 -20.59 0.17
C HIS A 55 -5.48 -20.77 1.63
N GLY A 56 -5.06 -22.00 1.95
CA GLY A 56 -4.47 -22.36 3.24
C GLY A 56 -5.47 -22.49 4.40
N ASN A 57 -4.98 -22.46 5.64
CA ASN A 57 -5.79 -22.52 6.85
C ASN A 57 -6.26 -21.10 7.19
N LEU A 58 -7.57 -20.90 7.30
CA LEU A 58 -8.17 -19.57 7.42
C LEU A 58 -7.97 -18.92 8.78
N GLY A 59 -7.68 -19.66 9.87
CA GLY A 59 -7.76 -19.07 11.21
C GLY A 59 -9.15 -18.47 11.50
N ASP A 60 -9.22 -17.54 12.45
CA ASP A 60 -10.49 -16.97 12.94
C ASP A 60 -10.60 -15.46 12.66
N GLY A 61 -11.80 -15.01 12.29
CA GLY A 61 -12.12 -13.58 12.18
C GLY A 61 -11.41 -12.83 11.05
N ASN A 62 -10.86 -13.56 10.06
CA ASN A 62 -10.39 -12.95 8.83
C ASN A 62 -11.59 -12.53 7.97
N ARG A 63 -11.52 -11.36 7.35
CA ARG A 63 -12.65 -10.82 6.59
C ARG A 63 -12.23 -9.96 5.41
N ILE A 64 -13.10 -9.91 4.41
CA ILE A 64 -13.01 -8.99 3.28
C ILE A 64 -14.24 -8.09 3.31
N ILE A 65 -14.02 -6.78 3.30
CA ILE A 65 -15.06 -5.75 3.16
C ILE A 65 -14.92 -5.16 1.76
N CYS A 66 -15.89 -5.40 0.89
CA CYS A 66 -15.83 -4.95 -0.50
C CYS A 66 -17.20 -4.49 -1.01
N GLY A 67 -17.24 -3.79 -2.14
CA GLY A 67 -18.50 -3.46 -2.81
C GLY A 67 -19.11 -4.68 -3.53
N TYR A 68 -20.43 -4.64 -3.77
CA TYR A 68 -21.18 -5.74 -4.38
C TYR A 68 -20.80 -6.06 -5.84
N LYS A 69 -20.36 -5.07 -6.63
CA LYS A 69 -20.08 -5.29 -8.06
C LYS A 69 -18.95 -6.32 -8.23
N PRO A 70 -19.04 -7.28 -9.16
CA PRO A 70 -17.89 -8.09 -9.54
C PRO A 70 -16.85 -7.19 -10.23
N HIS A 71 -15.56 -7.44 -10.01
CA HIS A 71 -14.48 -6.77 -10.75
C HIS A 71 -13.57 -7.86 -11.31
N PRO A 72 -12.76 -7.57 -12.34
CA PRO A 72 -11.70 -8.48 -12.79
C PRO A 72 -10.60 -8.53 -11.71
N ALA A 73 -10.89 -9.25 -10.63
CA ALA A 73 -9.97 -9.56 -9.57
C ALA A 73 -9.48 -11.00 -9.78
N ASN A 74 -8.16 -11.15 -9.82
CA ASN A 74 -7.45 -12.40 -9.79
C ASN A 74 -6.43 -12.33 -8.65
N LEU A 75 -6.94 -12.21 -7.43
CA LEU A 75 -6.16 -12.05 -6.22
C LEU A 75 -6.15 -13.36 -5.43
N SER A 76 -4.96 -13.94 -5.25
CA SER A 76 -4.76 -15.06 -4.34
C SER A 76 -4.51 -14.54 -2.92
N ILE A 77 -5.29 -15.00 -1.96
CA ILE A 77 -5.13 -14.63 -0.55
C ILE A 77 -4.77 -15.91 0.22
N ASN A 78 -3.59 -15.92 0.81
CA ASN A 78 -3.06 -17.06 1.53
C ASN A 78 -3.12 -16.78 3.04
N PHE A 79 -3.76 -17.70 3.75
CA PHE A 79 -3.76 -17.74 5.20
C PHE A 79 -3.03 -18.98 5.68
N ASN A 80 -2.23 -18.84 6.73
CA ASN A 80 -1.53 -19.96 7.36
C ASN A 80 -1.92 -20.12 8.83
N GLY A 81 -3.24 -20.07 9.11
CA GLY A 81 -3.81 -20.22 10.45
C GLY A 81 -3.85 -18.92 11.28
N TYR A 82 -3.43 -17.80 10.70
CA TYR A 82 -3.44 -16.50 11.36
C TYR A 82 -4.79 -15.80 11.28
N SER A 83 -5.09 -14.96 12.28
CA SER A 83 -6.45 -14.49 12.58
C SER A 83 -6.59 -12.97 12.51
N ARG A 84 -7.84 -12.50 12.39
CA ARG A 84 -8.24 -11.08 12.47
C ARG A 84 -7.61 -10.14 11.43
N ASN A 85 -7.19 -10.68 10.30
CA ASN A 85 -6.75 -9.92 9.14
C ASN A 85 -7.95 -9.38 8.36
N THR A 86 -7.89 -8.11 7.96
CA THR A 86 -8.97 -7.43 7.24
C THR A 86 -8.47 -6.92 5.90
N ILE A 87 -9.22 -7.17 4.84
CA ILE A 87 -9.04 -6.50 3.55
C ILE A 87 -10.23 -5.57 3.33
N VAL A 88 -9.98 -4.31 3.01
CA VAL A 88 -10.98 -3.33 2.60
C VAL A 88 -10.70 -2.95 1.14
N ALA A 89 -11.62 -3.26 0.25
CA ALA A 89 -11.43 -3.08 -1.20
C ALA A 89 -12.61 -2.32 -1.82
N GLN A 90 -12.33 -1.16 -2.38
CA GLN A 90 -13.34 -0.35 -3.06
C GLN A 90 -13.99 -1.08 -4.24
N PRO A 91 -15.24 -0.77 -4.63
CA PRO A 91 -15.80 -1.30 -5.84
C PRO A 91 -15.13 -0.79 -7.14
N GLY A 92 -14.91 -1.70 -8.09
CA GLY A 92 -14.42 -1.43 -9.45
C GLY A 92 -12.90 -1.53 -9.64
N LEU A 93 -12.20 -2.21 -8.74
CA LEU A 93 -10.75 -2.40 -8.82
C LEU A 93 -10.36 -3.44 -9.86
N GLU A 94 -9.26 -3.17 -10.54
CA GLU A 94 -8.55 -4.20 -11.29
C GLU A 94 -7.43 -4.74 -10.39
N LEU A 95 -7.56 -6.00 -9.93
CA LEU A 95 -6.68 -6.58 -8.92
C LEU A 95 -6.02 -7.84 -9.45
N LYS A 96 -4.70 -7.92 -9.39
CA LYS A 96 -3.93 -9.12 -9.71
C LYS A 96 -2.82 -9.33 -8.69
N GLY A 97 -2.60 -10.60 -8.33
CA GLY A 97 -1.40 -11.02 -7.61
C GLY A 97 -1.73 -11.74 -6.32
N SER A 98 -1.03 -11.44 -5.24
CA SER A 98 -1.20 -12.16 -3.97
C SER A 98 -1.08 -11.31 -2.72
N ILE A 99 -1.76 -11.76 -1.67
CA ILE A 99 -1.55 -11.33 -0.28
C ILE A 99 -1.32 -12.59 0.54
N SER A 100 -0.23 -12.62 1.30
CA SER A 100 0.05 -13.67 2.27
C SER A 100 0.08 -13.09 3.67
N PHE A 101 -0.81 -13.58 4.53
CA PHE A 101 -0.81 -13.26 5.95
C PHE A 101 -0.05 -14.36 6.69
N GLU A 102 1.15 -14.02 7.19
CA GLU A 102 1.97 -14.88 8.05
C GLU A 102 1.96 -14.38 9.51
N SER A 103 0.95 -13.57 9.84
CA SER A 103 0.72 -12.94 11.13
C SER A 103 -0.74 -12.50 11.28
N CYS A 104 -1.11 -12.05 12.48
CA CYS A 104 -2.48 -11.65 12.86
C CYS A 104 -2.69 -10.14 12.82
N ASP A 105 -3.96 -9.74 12.88
CA ASP A 105 -4.37 -8.34 13.09
C ASP A 105 -3.86 -7.38 12.02
N ASN A 106 -3.65 -7.83 10.78
CA ASN A 106 -3.20 -6.96 9.70
C ASN A 106 -4.36 -6.35 8.91
N ILE A 107 -4.10 -5.24 8.24
CA ILE A 107 -5.06 -4.60 7.36
C ILE A 107 -4.47 -4.26 5.99
N VAL A 108 -5.25 -4.50 4.93
CA VAL A 108 -4.97 -4.02 3.58
C VAL A 108 -6.15 -3.17 3.12
N VAL A 109 -5.89 -1.92 2.73
CA VAL A 109 -6.90 -0.96 2.28
C VAL A 109 -6.57 -0.52 0.87
N LEU A 110 -7.52 -0.72 -0.05
CA LEU A 110 -7.38 -0.45 -1.48
C LEU A 110 -8.45 0.54 -1.94
N GLY A 111 -8.03 1.79 -2.20
CA GLY A 111 -8.80 2.80 -2.94
C GLY A 111 -8.95 2.43 -4.42
N ARG A 112 -9.65 3.26 -5.20
CA ARG A 112 -9.83 3.04 -6.64
C ARG A 112 -8.48 2.98 -7.32
N GLY A 113 -8.27 1.99 -8.17
CA GLY A 113 -7.02 1.89 -8.90
C GLY A 113 -6.87 0.60 -9.67
N TRP A 114 -5.66 0.45 -10.22
CA TRP A 114 -5.18 -0.75 -10.88
C TRP A 114 -4.00 -1.30 -10.10
N TYR A 115 -4.06 -2.58 -9.73
CA TYR A 115 -3.09 -3.16 -8.83
C TYR A 115 -2.57 -4.51 -9.32
N SER A 116 -1.24 -4.59 -9.44
CA SER A 116 -0.48 -5.82 -9.65
C SER A 116 0.63 -5.90 -8.60
N PHE A 117 0.46 -6.76 -7.59
CA PHE A 117 1.40 -6.84 -6.46
C PHE A 117 1.53 -8.24 -5.85
N SER A 118 2.57 -8.41 -5.03
CA SER A 118 2.64 -9.47 -4.01
C SER A 118 2.90 -8.82 -2.65
N ILE A 119 2.03 -9.10 -1.68
CA ILE A 119 2.12 -8.58 -0.31
C ILE A 119 2.43 -9.73 0.64
N ARG A 120 3.36 -9.52 1.58
CA ARG A 120 3.60 -10.42 2.71
C ARG A 120 3.59 -9.64 4.02
N PHE A 121 2.79 -10.12 4.97
CA PHE A 121 2.84 -9.67 6.37
C PHE A 121 3.56 -10.70 7.21
N LEU A 122 4.64 -10.30 7.89
CA LEU A 122 5.46 -11.18 8.71
C LEU A 122 5.24 -10.99 10.21
N ASP A 123 4.76 -9.80 10.61
CA ASP A 123 4.51 -9.45 12.02
C ASP A 123 3.08 -8.94 12.22
N ASN A 124 2.60 -8.99 13.46
CA ASN A 124 1.23 -8.64 13.79
C ASN A 124 0.95 -7.13 13.64
N GLY A 125 -0.31 -6.80 13.34
CA GLY A 125 -0.76 -5.41 13.39
C GLY A 125 -0.33 -4.58 12.19
N GLY A 126 0.25 -5.17 11.15
CA GLY A 126 0.77 -4.46 9.98
C GLY A 126 -0.33 -3.83 9.12
N GLY A 127 0.03 -2.80 8.34
CA GLY A 127 -0.91 -2.10 7.47
C GLY A 127 -0.39 -1.82 6.08
N ILE A 128 -1.24 -1.98 5.06
CA ILE A 128 -1.04 -1.35 3.75
C ILE A 128 -2.23 -0.48 3.45
N PHE A 129 -1.96 0.73 3.00
CA PHE A 129 -2.98 1.67 2.54
C PHE A 129 -2.62 2.24 1.17
N PHE A 130 -3.53 2.10 0.22
CA PHE A 130 -3.51 2.85 -1.03
C PHE A 130 -4.72 3.80 -1.08
N GLY A 131 -4.44 5.08 -1.27
CA GLY A 131 -5.45 6.09 -1.55
C GLY A 131 -6.07 5.94 -2.94
N GLU A 132 -6.78 6.98 -3.37
CA GLU A 132 -7.59 6.97 -4.59
C GLU A 132 -6.74 7.17 -5.86
N ASN A 133 -7.15 6.52 -6.95
CA ASN A 133 -6.55 6.59 -8.29
C ASN A 133 -5.08 6.13 -8.38
N CYS A 134 -4.67 5.20 -7.54
CA CYS A 134 -3.34 4.60 -7.61
C CYS A 134 -3.20 3.65 -8.82
N SER A 135 -1.97 3.44 -9.28
CA SER A 135 -1.66 2.48 -10.34
C SER A 135 -0.37 1.74 -10.02
N VAL A 136 -0.42 0.42 -9.96
CA VAL A 136 0.71 -0.45 -9.59
C VAL A 136 0.93 -1.50 -10.68
N GLY A 137 2.03 -1.35 -11.44
CA GLY A 137 2.42 -2.27 -12.51
C GLY A 137 2.96 -3.62 -12.04
N GLY A 138 3.75 -3.59 -10.98
CA GLY A 138 4.31 -4.78 -10.34
C GLY A 138 5.12 -4.38 -9.11
N ALA A 139 4.61 -4.69 -7.92
CA ALA A 139 5.29 -4.39 -6.67
C ALA A 139 5.34 -5.59 -5.71
N ALA A 140 6.51 -5.89 -5.18
CA ALA A 140 6.70 -6.77 -4.04
C ALA A 140 6.80 -5.92 -2.76
N MET A 141 5.91 -6.19 -1.81
CA MET A 141 5.80 -5.44 -0.56
C MET A 141 5.89 -6.39 0.63
N THR A 142 6.87 -6.17 1.50
CA THR A 142 7.07 -6.98 2.71
C THR A 142 6.95 -6.10 3.94
N ILE A 143 6.05 -6.50 4.84
CA ILE A 143 5.74 -5.79 6.08
C ILE A 143 6.27 -6.61 7.23
N GLU A 144 7.33 -6.10 7.82
CA GLU A 144 7.99 -6.54 9.04
C GLU A 144 7.88 -5.45 10.11
N GLY A 145 7.83 -5.87 11.37
CA GLY A 145 7.71 -5.02 12.54
C GLY A 145 6.26 -4.81 12.96
N VAL A 146 6.01 -5.02 14.25
CA VAL A 146 4.68 -4.87 14.85
C VAL A 146 4.12 -3.48 14.59
N GLY A 147 2.94 -3.42 13.97
CA GLY A 147 2.25 -2.16 13.70
C GLY A 147 2.90 -1.30 12.60
N ARG A 148 3.84 -1.83 11.81
CA ARG A 148 4.44 -1.08 10.68
C ARG A 148 3.52 -1.05 9.47
N SER A 149 3.72 -0.04 8.64
CA SER A 149 2.83 0.27 7.53
C SER A 149 3.56 0.71 6.26
N LEU A 150 2.92 0.41 5.13
CA LEU A 150 3.17 1.04 3.83
C LEU A 150 1.97 1.90 3.46
N CYS A 151 2.15 3.22 3.41
CA CYS A 151 1.08 4.16 3.07
C CYS A 151 1.39 4.85 1.74
N PHE A 152 0.47 4.75 0.79
CA PHE A 152 0.55 5.35 -0.53
C PHE A 152 -0.59 6.35 -0.70
N GLY A 153 -0.24 7.62 -0.89
CA GLY A 153 -1.21 8.69 -1.12
C GLY A 153 -1.90 8.58 -2.48
N ASP A 154 -2.94 9.39 -2.65
CA ASP A 154 -3.77 9.46 -3.85
C ASP A 154 -2.91 9.68 -5.10
N ALA A 155 -3.28 9.04 -6.19
CA ALA A 155 -2.63 9.13 -7.49
C ALA A 155 -1.17 8.63 -7.53
N ALA A 156 -0.69 7.87 -6.54
CA ALA A 156 0.62 7.22 -6.62
C ALA A 156 0.72 6.31 -7.86
N LEU A 157 1.88 6.33 -8.51
CA LEU A 157 2.20 5.52 -9.68
C LEU A 157 3.42 4.66 -9.36
N LEU A 158 3.24 3.35 -9.33
CA LEU A 158 4.31 2.38 -9.17
C LEU A 158 4.45 1.66 -10.51
N ALA A 159 5.65 1.73 -11.10
CA ALA A 159 5.94 1.03 -12.35
C ALA A 159 6.06 -0.50 -12.12
N TRP A 160 6.94 -1.16 -12.86
CA TRP A 160 7.20 -2.60 -12.72
C TRP A 160 8.45 -2.86 -11.87
N ASP A 161 8.53 -4.08 -11.32
CA ASP A 161 9.65 -4.57 -10.52
C ASP A 161 9.98 -3.72 -9.28
N ILE A 162 8.96 -3.11 -8.67
CA ILE A 162 9.13 -2.32 -7.46
C ILE A 162 9.29 -3.25 -6.26
N SER A 163 10.21 -2.92 -5.35
CA SER A 163 10.38 -3.64 -4.08
C SER A 163 10.32 -2.66 -2.90
N ILE A 164 9.55 -3.01 -1.86
CA ILE A 164 9.36 -2.14 -0.69
C ILE A 164 9.39 -2.99 0.59
N PHE A 165 10.15 -2.53 1.58
CA PHE A 165 10.34 -3.22 2.85
C PHE A 165 10.19 -2.27 4.04
N THR A 166 9.48 -2.68 5.10
CA THR A 166 9.46 -1.96 6.40
C THR A 166 10.53 -2.44 7.38
N GLY A 167 11.29 -3.48 7.05
CA GLY A 167 12.39 -4.03 7.85
C GLY A 167 13.47 -4.70 6.99
N ASP A 168 14.51 -5.27 7.61
CA ASP A 168 15.63 -5.93 6.91
C ASP A 168 15.60 -7.47 7.04
N LEU A 169 14.54 -8.04 7.64
CA LEU A 169 14.29 -9.44 7.97
C LEU A 169 15.21 -10.04 9.04
N HIS A 170 16.41 -9.49 9.19
CA HIS A 170 17.42 -9.97 10.14
C HIS A 170 18.03 -8.80 10.91
N ALA A 171 18.32 -9.05 12.19
CA ALA A 171 18.86 -8.05 13.08
C ALA A 171 20.33 -7.73 12.77
N ILE A 172 20.67 -6.45 12.78
CA ILE A 172 22.03 -5.93 12.84
C ILE A 172 22.22 -5.40 14.26
N PHE A 173 23.27 -5.85 14.95
CA PHE A 173 23.55 -5.43 16.31
C PHE A 173 24.93 -4.81 16.46
N ASP A 174 25.06 -3.88 17.40
CA ASP A 174 26.34 -3.28 17.79
C ASP A 174 27.17 -4.28 18.60
N LEU A 175 28.46 -4.42 18.28
CA LEU A 175 29.32 -5.42 18.93
C LEU A 175 29.69 -5.08 20.37
N ASP A 176 29.65 -3.80 20.74
CA ASP A 176 30.02 -3.34 22.08
C ASP A 176 28.80 -3.29 23.01
N SER A 177 27.67 -2.76 22.53
CA SER A 177 26.45 -2.57 23.32
C SER A 177 25.44 -3.72 23.19
N SER A 178 25.58 -4.58 22.16
CA SER A 178 24.56 -5.56 21.75
C SER A 178 23.20 -4.96 21.36
N GLU A 179 23.13 -3.65 21.13
CA GLU A 179 21.91 -2.97 20.70
C GLU A 179 21.54 -3.34 19.26
N ILE A 180 20.25 -3.57 18.99
CA ILE A 180 19.74 -3.76 17.62
C ILE A 180 19.63 -2.40 16.90
N LEU A 181 20.36 -2.25 15.80
CA LEU A 181 20.55 -0.98 15.08
C LEU A 181 19.57 -0.74 13.94
N ASN A 182 18.84 -1.76 13.50
CA ASN A 182 18.03 -1.71 12.28
C ASN A 182 16.54 -1.98 12.53
N SER A 183 15.99 -1.33 13.55
CA SER A 183 14.56 -1.42 13.89
C SER A 183 13.65 -1.14 12.68
N PRO A 184 12.56 -1.91 12.49
CA PRO A 184 11.57 -1.67 11.44
C PRO A 184 10.90 -0.29 11.53
N ALA A 185 10.60 0.29 10.37
CA ALA A 185 10.00 1.62 10.27
C ALA A 185 9.00 1.70 9.11
N ASP A 186 8.01 2.58 9.26
CA ASP A 186 7.02 2.84 8.22
C ASP A 186 7.66 3.35 6.93
N VAL A 187 6.98 3.11 5.80
CA VAL A 187 7.29 3.76 4.52
C VAL A 187 6.07 4.53 4.05
N VAL A 188 6.30 5.78 3.65
CA VAL A 188 5.24 6.68 3.19
C VAL A 188 5.59 7.25 1.82
N LEU A 189 4.71 7.02 0.86
CA LEU A 189 4.67 7.76 -0.39
C LEU A 189 3.52 8.74 -0.30
N GLU A 190 3.83 10.02 -0.30
CA GLU A 190 2.83 11.08 -0.35
C GLU A 190 2.11 11.11 -1.71
N PRO A 191 1.03 11.91 -1.84
CA PRO A 191 0.20 11.89 -3.04
C PRO A 191 0.98 12.18 -4.32
N HIS A 192 0.58 11.52 -5.40
CA HIS A 192 1.13 11.71 -6.74
C HIS A 192 2.66 11.48 -6.79
N CYS A 193 3.18 10.54 -6.01
CA CYS A 193 4.55 10.05 -6.19
C CYS A 193 4.64 9.06 -7.36
N TRP A 194 5.80 9.00 -8.02
CA TRP A 194 6.11 7.98 -9.04
C TRP A 194 7.36 7.20 -8.69
N LEU A 195 7.24 5.87 -8.56
CA LEU A 195 8.37 4.96 -8.53
C LEU A 195 8.65 4.41 -9.93
N GLY A 196 9.83 4.74 -10.47
CA GLY A 196 10.34 4.22 -11.73
C GLY A 196 10.67 2.73 -11.64
N ILE A 197 10.80 2.09 -12.80
CA ILE A 197 10.99 0.63 -12.94
C ILE A 197 12.16 0.14 -12.07
N GLY A 198 11.94 -0.90 -11.29
CA GLY A 198 13.00 -1.51 -10.48
C GLY A 198 13.42 -0.70 -9.25
N ALA A 199 12.70 0.35 -8.86
CA ALA A 199 13.04 1.11 -7.66
C ALA A 199 12.85 0.26 -6.39
N LEU A 200 13.79 0.42 -5.45
CA LEU A 200 13.78 -0.21 -4.13
C LEU A 200 13.57 0.87 -3.07
N VAL A 201 12.58 0.69 -2.20
CA VAL A 201 12.29 1.62 -1.11
C VAL A 201 12.42 0.90 0.23
N MET A 202 13.36 1.38 1.05
CA MET A 202 13.68 0.76 2.34
C MET A 202 12.94 1.45 3.48
N LYS A 203 12.84 0.73 4.60
CA LYS A 203 12.22 1.16 5.86
C LYS A 203 12.60 2.59 6.24
N GLY A 204 11.64 3.33 6.79
CA GLY A 204 11.83 4.72 7.23
C GLY A 204 11.84 5.75 6.10
N SER A 205 11.66 5.33 4.85
CA SER A 205 11.61 6.26 3.72
C SER A 205 10.28 7.03 3.69
N ARG A 206 10.37 8.35 3.47
CA ARG A 206 9.25 9.23 3.18
C ARG A 206 9.51 9.96 1.86
N ILE A 207 8.68 9.72 0.86
CA ILE A 207 8.80 10.35 -0.45
C ILE A 207 7.70 11.40 -0.57
N GLY A 208 8.11 12.67 -0.65
CA GLY A 208 7.20 13.81 -0.59
C GLY A 208 6.35 13.98 -1.85
N ALA A 209 5.21 14.65 -1.70
CA ALA A 209 4.19 14.76 -2.75
C ALA A 209 4.74 15.19 -4.12
N GLY A 210 4.21 14.60 -5.18
CA GLY A 210 4.57 14.93 -6.57
C GLY A 210 5.95 14.46 -7.03
N SER A 211 6.72 13.78 -6.17
CA SER A 211 8.11 13.37 -6.45
C SER A 211 8.21 12.15 -7.35
N ILE A 212 9.36 12.02 -8.00
CA ILE A 212 9.73 10.92 -8.89
C ILE A 212 10.99 10.26 -8.36
N VAL A 213 10.97 8.94 -8.24
CA VAL A 213 12.15 8.11 -8.02
C VAL A 213 12.50 7.46 -9.35
N ALA A 214 13.70 7.74 -9.87
CA ALA A 214 14.16 7.20 -11.14
C ALA A 214 14.30 5.67 -11.10
N ALA A 215 14.27 5.05 -12.27
CA ALA A 215 14.42 3.61 -12.41
C ALA A 215 15.66 3.07 -11.68
N ARG A 216 15.51 1.90 -11.03
CA ARG A 216 16.56 1.19 -10.28
C ARG A 216 17.25 1.99 -9.17
N SER A 217 16.61 3.04 -8.66
CA SER A 217 17.13 3.80 -7.52
C SER A 217 16.78 3.14 -6.20
N VAL A 218 17.62 3.33 -5.18
CA VAL A 218 17.43 2.79 -3.82
C VAL A 218 17.17 3.94 -2.85
N VAL A 219 15.96 4.04 -2.33
CA VAL A 219 15.56 5.07 -1.36
C VAL A 219 15.75 4.53 0.05
N THR A 220 16.53 5.25 0.87
CA THR A 220 16.87 4.87 2.25
C THR A 220 16.56 5.99 3.25
N GLY A 221 15.60 6.85 2.93
CA GLY A 221 15.30 8.04 3.73
C GLY A 221 14.34 9.00 3.04
N ALA A 222 14.38 10.28 3.46
CA ALA A 222 13.45 11.28 2.97
C ALA A 222 13.83 11.82 1.58
N ILE A 223 12.84 11.90 0.69
CA ILE A 223 12.91 12.64 -0.57
C ILE A 223 11.94 13.84 -0.43
N PRO A 224 12.41 15.10 -0.51
CA PRO A 224 11.54 16.27 -0.43
C PRO A 224 10.50 16.29 -1.55
N ALA A 225 9.34 16.88 -1.29
CA ALA A 225 8.29 17.05 -2.29
C ALA A 225 8.80 17.69 -3.59
N ARG A 226 8.19 17.30 -4.72
CA ARG A 226 8.49 17.84 -6.07
C ARG A 226 9.94 17.63 -6.50
N SER A 227 10.51 16.50 -6.11
CA SER A 227 11.88 16.14 -6.45
C SER A 227 11.93 14.99 -7.43
N LEU A 228 12.87 15.02 -8.36
CA LEU A 228 13.36 13.85 -9.05
C LEU A 228 14.60 13.37 -8.28
N ALA A 229 14.54 12.15 -7.75
CA ALA A 229 15.65 11.49 -7.08
C ALA A 229 16.14 10.29 -7.90
N ALA A 230 17.45 10.09 -7.95
CA ALA A 230 18.08 9.00 -8.69
C ALA A 230 19.32 8.45 -7.97
N GLY A 231 19.66 7.19 -8.21
CA GLY A 231 20.92 6.56 -7.77
C GLY A 231 20.78 5.61 -6.58
N VAL A 232 21.93 5.14 -6.11
CA VAL A 232 22.07 4.18 -4.99
C VAL A 232 23.15 4.70 -4.04
N PRO A 233 22.80 5.30 -2.89
CA PRO A 233 21.45 5.68 -2.49
C PRO A 233 20.87 6.81 -3.36
N ALA A 234 19.55 6.90 -3.46
CA ALA A 234 18.85 7.91 -4.24
C ALA A 234 19.10 9.31 -3.66
N LYS A 235 19.51 10.24 -4.52
CA LYS A 235 19.68 11.66 -4.18
C LYS A 235 18.89 12.53 -5.14
N VAL A 236 18.42 13.68 -4.65
CA VAL A 236 17.71 14.66 -5.49
C VAL A 236 18.66 15.15 -6.57
N VAL A 237 18.30 14.92 -7.83
CA VAL A 237 19.01 15.40 -9.02
C VAL A 237 18.33 16.60 -9.65
N ARG A 238 17.03 16.80 -9.36
CA ARG A 238 16.28 17.97 -9.79
C ARG A 238 15.16 18.27 -8.80
N SER A 239 15.00 19.54 -8.45
CA SER A 239 13.89 20.03 -7.62
C SER A 239 12.88 20.80 -8.47
N ASN A 240 11.69 21.00 -7.91
CA ASN A 240 10.56 21.68 -8.54
C ASN A 240 10.12 21.02 -9.84
N VAL A 241 9.95 19.71 -9.78
CA VAL A 241 9.46 18.88 -10.89
C VAL A 241 8.33 17.99 -10.42
N THR A 242 7.46 17.63 -11.35
CA THR A 242 6.46 16.57 -11.17
C THR A 242 6.24 15.88 -12.52
N TYR A 243 5.33 14.91 -12.58
CA TYR A 243 5.05 14.14 -13.78
C TYR A 243 3.56 14.17 -14.12
N THR A 244 3.24 13.83 -15.37
CA THR A 244 1.88 13.51 -15.80
C THR A 244 1.86 12.07 -16.31
N ARG A 245 0.68 11.43 -16.29
CA ARG A 245 0.51 10.09 -16.89
C ARG A 245 0.37 10.15 -18.41
N SER A 246 0.07 11.33 -18.97
CA SER A 246 0.03 11.53 -20.42
C SER A 246 1.45 11.65 -20.99
N ARG A 247 1.70 10.99 -22.12
CA ARG A 247 2.98 11.11 -22.84
C ARG A 247 3.14 12.48 -23.52
N GLN A 248 2.01 13.13 -23.82
CA GLN A 248 1.94 14.46 -24.41
C GLN A 248 0.85 15.23 -23.65
N PRO A 249 1.18 15.82 -22.49
CA PRO A 249 0.19 16.50 -21.68
C PRO A 249 -0.21 17.84 -22.30
N ASP A 250 -1.50 18.12 -22.28
CA ASP A 250 -2.00 19.48 -22.48
C ASP A 250 -1.85 20.32 -21.19
N ALA A 251 -2.23 21.59 -21.25
CA ALA A 251 -2.17 22.49 -20.10
C ALA A 251 -3.02 22.03 -18.92
N GLY A 252 -4.17 21.38 -19.19
CA GLY A 252 -5.06 20.87 -18.14
C GLY A 252 -4.43 19.70 -17.37
N ALA A 253 -3.80 18.77 -18.08
CA ALA A 253 -3.08 17.65 -17.47
C ALA A 253 -1.88 18.13 -16.63
N MET A 254 -1.15 19.14 -17.10
CA MET A 254 -0.07 19.75 -16.33
C MET A 254 -0.58 20.47 -15.07
N ALA A 255 -1.66 21.24 -15.18
CA ALA A 255 -2.28 21.91 -14.03
C ALA A 255 -2.84 20.92 -13.01
N TRP A 256 -3.48 19.84 -13.47
CA TRP A 256 -3.96 18.75 -12.62
C TRP A 256 -2.82 18.12 -11.82
N ALA A 257 -1.67 17.85 -12.44
CA ALA A 257 -0.51 17.28 -11.75
C ALA A 257 0.10 18.30 -10.77
N ALA A 258 0.17 19.57 -11.18
CA ALA A 258 0.73 20.65 -10.37
C ALA A 258 -0.06 20.89 -9.07
N ARG A 259 -1.35 20.52 -8.96
CA ARG A 259 -2.08 20.67 -7.68
C ARG A 259 -1.44 19.91 -6.52
N TYR A 260 -0.72 18.82 -6.81
CA TYR A 260 0.01 18.03 -5.81
C TYR A 260 1.32 18.71 -5.36
N SER A 261 1.58 19.92 -5.87
CA SER A 261 2.67 20.79 -5.45
C SER A 261 2.31 21.73 -4.28
N GLU A 262 1.05 21.71 -3.83
CA GLU A 262 0.49 22.68 -2.88
C GLU A 262 -0.09 22.04 -1.60
N GLY A 263 0.70 22.02 -0.53
CA GLY A 263 0.23 21.81 0.85
C GLY A 263 -0.29 20.39 1.16
N PHE A 264 0.61 19.41 1.08
CA PHE A 264 0.44 18.03 1.55
C PHE A 264 1.51 17.71 2.60
#